data_AF-A0A8J6VWK2-F1
#
_entry.id   AF-A0A8J6VWK2-F1
#
_cell.length_a   1.000
_cell.length_b   1.000
_cell.length_c   1.000
_cell.angle_alpha   90.00
_cell.angle_beta   90.00
_cell.angle_gamma   90.00
#
_symmetry.space_group_name_H-M   'P 1'
#
loop_
_entity.id
_entity.type
_entity.pdbx_description
1 polymer ?
#
loop_
_entity_poly.entity_id
_entity_poly.type
_entity_poly.pdbx_seq_one_letter_code
_entity_poly.pdbx_strand_id
1 'polypeptide(L)'
;MPSLQSLQQRLTALEAQIAGLKQEGDYLIGVRLERSAAGGTASQSAKQDLKYARLRAGRGKLLPNGKKSMYVPVRDIARYDAACRRGAQTGLTQRQT
;
A
#
# COMPACT_ATOMS: atom_id res chain seq x y z
N MET A 1 -27.93 -21.44 -3.57
CA MET A 1 -27.89 -20.29 -2.65
C MET A 1 -27.00 -20.66 -1.48
N PRO A 2 -25.93 -19.91 -1.17
CA PRO A 2 -25.15 -20.16 0.04
C PRO A 2 -26.05 -20.08 1.27
N SER A 3 -25.86 -20.97 2.24
CA SER A 3 -26.61 -20.96 3.49
C SER A 3 -26.17 -19.79 4.37
N LEU A 4 -27.06 -19.33 5.26
CA LEU A 4 -26.75 -18.25 6.19
C LEU A 4 -25.52 -18.58 7.06
N GLN A 5 -25.36 -19.85 7.46
CA GLN A 5 -24.18 -20.34 8.16
C GLN A 5 -22.90 -20.25 7.31
N SER A 6 -22.97 -20.61 6.02
CA SER A 6 -21.80 -20.51 5.13
C SER A 6 -21.37 -19.06 4.88
N LEU A 7 -22.32 -18.11 4.87
CA LEU A 7 -22.03 -16.68 4.75
C LEU A 7 -21.40 -16.12 6.03
N GLN A 8 -21.88 -16.53 7.20
CA GLN A 8 -21.29 -16.16 8.49
C GLN A 8 -19.86 -16.67 8.64
N GLN A 9 -19.60 -17.93 8.29
CA GLN A 9 -18.25 -18.51 8.29
C GLN A 9 -17.31 -17.78 7.33
N ARG A 10 -17.82 -17.33 6.19
CA ARG A 10 -17.03 -16.56 5.22
C ARG A 10 -16.71 -15.16 5.73
N LEU A 11 -17.66 -14.49 6.37
CA LEU A 11 -17.43 -13.19 7.00
C LEU A 11 -16.37 -13.28 8.09
N THR A 12 -16.49 -14.23 9.01
CA THR A 12 -15.51 -14.40 10.09
C THR A 12 -14.12 -14.72 9.56
N ALA A 13 -14.02 -15.53 8.49
CA ALA A 13 -12.75 -15.81 7.83
C ALA A 13 -12.12 -14.55 7.20
N LEU A 14 -12.92 -13.72 6.51
CA LEU A 14 -12.44 -12.47 5.90
C LEU A 14 -12.02 -11.44 6.96
N GLU A 15 -12.76 -11.34 8.07
CA GLU A 15 -12.41 -10.48 9.21
C GLU A 15 -11.10 -10.92 9.87
N ALA A 16 -10.90 -12.22 10.06
CA ALA A 16 -9.65 -12.78 10.58
C ALA A 16 -8.46 -12.49 9.65
N GLN A 17 -8.63 -12.59 8.33
CA GLN A 17 -7.60 -12.23 7.36
C GLN A 17 -7.25 -10.75 7.42
N ILE A 18 -8.25 -9.86 7.52
CA ILE A 18 -8.03 -8.43 7.68
C ILE A 18 -7.27 -8.14 8.98
N ALA A 19 -7.62 -8.81 10.08
CA ALA A 19 -6.94 -8.66 11.36
C ALA A 19 -5.46 -9.09 11.28
N GLY A 20 -5.17 -10.23 10.63
CA GLY A 20 -3.81 -10.71 10.41
C GLY A 20 -2.95 -9.70 9.63
N LEU A 21 -3.46 -9.21 8.49
CA LEU A 21 -2.76 -8.21 7.67
C LEU A 21 -2.48 -6.90 8.43
N LYS A 22 -3.36 -6.53 9.37
CA LYS A 22 -3.16 -5.35 10.22
C LYS A 22 -2.13 -5.58 11.34
N GLN A 23 -1.98 -6.81 11.82
CA GLN A 23 -1.00 -7.18 12.85
C GLN A 23 0.43 -7.32 12.29
N GLU A 24 0.58 -7.68 11.02
CA GLU A 24 1.90 -7.78 10.35
C GLU A 24 2.66 -6.44 10.26
N GLY A 25 1.97 -5.32 10.45
CA GLY A 25 2.57 -3.98 10.58
C GLY A 25 1.82 -2.91 9.81
N ASP A 26 2.49 -1.77 9.61
CA ASP A 26 1.90 -0.60 8.94
C ASP A 26 1.26 -0.96 7.59
N TYR A 27 0.08 -0.41 7.31
CA TYR A 27 -0.63 -0.60 6.05
C TYR A 27 -1.21 0.74 5.56
N LEU A 28 -1.17 0.96 4.25
CA LEU A 28 -1.62 2.22 3.63
C LEU A 28 -2.66 1.94 2.54
N ILE A 29 -3.93 2.18 2.84
CA ILE A 29 -5.04 1.91 1.91
C ILE A 29 -5.18 3.03 0.89
N GLY A 30 -5.14 2.68 -0.40
CA GLY A 30 -5.31 3.64 -1.48
C GLY A 30 -4.14 4.61 -1.60
N VAL A 31 -2.94 4.17 -1.22
CA VAL A 31 -1.68 4.90 -1.40
C VAL A 31 -0.76 4.06 -2.28
N ARG A 32 -0.06 4.69 -3.21
CA ARG A 32 0.95 4.03 -4.05
C ARG A 32 2.32 4.63 -3.83
N LEU A 33 3.35 3.79 -3.95
CA LEU A 33 4.74 4.19 -3.94
C LEU A 33 5.24 4.32 -5.38
N GLU A 34 5.63 5.52 -5.78
CA GLU A 34 6.27 5.78 -7.07
C GLU A 34 7.78 5.80 -6.87
N ARG A 35 8.49 4.87 -7.49
CA ARG A 35 9.96 4.84 -7.51
C ARG A 35 10.44 5.69 -8.69
N SER A 36 11.25 6.70 -8.43
CA SER A 36 11.79 7.57 -9.47
C SER A 36 13.28 7.32 -9.65
N ALA A 37 13.66 6.88 -10.84
CA ALA A 37 15.04 6.94 -11.32
C ALA A 37 15.46 8.40 -11.57
N ALA A 38 16.78 8.67 -11.64
CA ALA A 38 17.26 9.97 -12.09
C ALA A 38 16.72 10.29 -13.51
N GLY A 39 15.93 11.36 -13.64
CA GLY A 39 15.37 11.78 -14.93
C GLY A 39 16.33 12.64 -15.77
N GLY A 40 16.00 12.83 -17.05
CA GLY A 40 16.68 13.79 -17.94
C GLY A 40 18.00 13.30 -18.55
N THR A 41 19.00 14.19 -18.59
CA THR A 41 20.35 14.00 -19.15
C THR A 41 21.29 13.19 -18.25
N ALA A 42 20.76 12.58 -17.18
CA ALA A 42 21.54 11.70 -16.31
C ALA A 42 22.22 10.58 -17.12
N SER A 43 23.46 10.24 -16.77
CA SER A 43 24.20 9.13 -17.39
C SER A 43 23.43 7.82 -17.25
N GLN A 44 23.66 6.87 -18.15
CA GLN A 44 22.98 5.57 -18.07
C GLN A 44 23.22 4.86 -16.73
N SER A 45 24.39 5.02 -16.12
CA SER A 45 24.68 4.53 -14.77
C SER A 45 23.80 5.18 -13.70
N ALA A 46 23.64 6.51 -13.74
CA ALA A 46 22.84 7.25 -12.76
C ALA A 46 21.32 7.04 -12.93
N LYS A 47 20.86 6.55 -14.08
CA LYS A 47 19.46 6.16 -14.30
C LYS A 47 19.09 4.86 -13.58
N GLN A 48 20.06 4.03 -13.22
CA GLN A 48 19.82 2.83 -12.41
C GLN A 48 19.79 3.14 -10.90
N ASP A 49 20.41 4.25 -10.49
CA ASP A 49 20.43 4.69 -9.10
C ASP A 49 19.11 5.36 -8.70
N LEU A 50 18.34 4.65 -7.88
CA LEU A 50 17.07 5.11 -7.36
C LEU A 50 17.30 6.19 -6.30
N LYS A 51 17.09 7.46 -6.65
CA LYS A 51 17.41 8.59 -5.76
C LYS A 51 16.39 8.80 -4.64
N TYR A 52 15.10 8.62 -4.96
CA TYR A 52 14.02 8.74 -3.99
C TYR A 52 12.78 8.00 -4.49
N ALA A 53 11.89 7.70 -3.56
CA ALA A 53 10.52 7.33 -3.89
C ALA A 53 9.55 8.40 -3.39
N ARG A 54 8.31 8.35 -3.88
CA ARG A 54 7.24 9.26 -3.46
C ARG A 54 5.97 8.47 -3.19
N LEU A 55 5.42 8.62 -1.99
CA LEU A 55 4.06 8.17 -1.71
C LEU A 55 3.07 9.12 -2.33
N ARG A 56 2.00 8.57 -2.90
CA ARG A 56 0.87 9.35 -3.42
C ARG A 56 -0.43 8.76 -2.93
N ALA A 57 -1.23 9.60 -2.29
CA ALA A 57 -2.59 9.27 -1.93
C ALA A 57 -3.46 9.19 -3.20
N GLY A 58 -4.39 8.24 -3.19
CA GLY A 58 -5.41 8.11 -4.24
C GLY A 58 -6.37 9.30 -4.28
N ARG A 59 -7.25 9.29 -5.28
CA ARG A 59 -8.23 10.37 -5.48
C ARG A 59 -9.09 10.57 -4.22
N GLY A 60 -9.25 11.82 -3.81
CA GLY A 60 -10.08 12.20 -2.66
C GLY A 60 -9.49 11.85 -1.29
N LYS A 61 -8.25 11.35 -1.22
CA LYS A 61 -7.59 10.96 0.04
C LYS A 61 -6.37 11.82 0.33
N LEU A 62 -5.99 11.88 1.60
CA LEU A 62 -4.75 12.47 2.10
C LEU A 62 -3.93 11.40 2.80
N LEU A 63 -2.61 11.59 2.82
CA LEU A 63 -1.70 10.79 3.63
C LEU A 63 -1.87 11.16 5.13
N PRO A 64 -1.30 10.38 6.07
CA PRO A 64 -1.38 10.67 7.51
C PRO A 64 -0.89 12.07 7.90
N ASN A 65 -0.01 12.66 7.09
CA ASN A 65 0.50 14.02 7.28
C ASN A 65 -0.41 15.12 6.66
N GLY A 66 -1.62 14.79 6.22
CA GLY A 66 -2.56 15.71 5.58
C GLY A 66 -2.21 16.12 4.15
N LYS A 67 -1.13 15.58 3.55
CA LYS A 67 -0.71 15.93 2.19
C LYS A 67 -1.11 14.86 1.17
N LYS A 68 -1.24 15.25 -0.10
CA LYS A 68 -1.48 14.27 -1.19
C LYS A 68 -0.25 13.43 -1.54
N SER A 69 0.94 13.84 -1.12
CA SER A 69 2.17 13.12 -1.41
C SER A 69 3.27 13.40 -0.39
N MET A 70 4.21 12.46 -0.26
CA MET A 70 5.36 12.57 0.63
C MET A 70 6.57 11.91 -0.01
N TYR A 71 7.74 12.56 0.06
CA TYR A 71 9.00 11.92 -0.33
C TYR A 71 9.38 10.83 0.67
N VAL A 72 9.90 9.73 0.16
CA VAL A 72 10.37 8.58 0.94
C VAL A 72 11.87 8.44 0.74
N PRO A 73 12.65 8.50 1.84
CA PRO A 73 14.08 8.20 1.80
C PRO A 73 14.34 6.79 1.28
N VAL A 74 15.46 6.59 0.58
CA VAL A 74 15.80 5.30 -0.05
C VAL A 74 15.77 4.14 0.95
N ARG A 75 16.30 4.36 2.16
CA ARG A 75 16.30 3.37 3.25
C ARG A 75 14.91 2.89 3.67
N ASP A 76 13.89 3.72 3.49
CA ASP A 76 12.52 3.45 3.95
C ASP A 76 11.62 2.93 2.82
N ILE A 77 12.13 2.84 1.58
CA ILE A 77 11.36 2.39 0.41
C ILE A 77 10.75 1.01 0.64
N ALA A 78 11.54 0.05 1.11
CA ALA A 78 11.07 -1.32 1.35
C ALA A 78 9.94 -1.36 2.38
N ARG A 79 10.06 -0.58 3.46
CA ARG A 79 9.02 -0.46 4.50
C ARG A 79 7.71 0.08 3.92
N TYR A 80 7.78 1.17 3.16
CA TYR A 80 6.59 1.78 2.59
C TYR A 80 5.98 0.96 1.44
N ASP A 81 6.80 0.23 0.68
CA ASP A 81 6.33 -0.70 -0.34
C ASP A 81 5.54 -1.85 0.29
N ALA A 82 6.05 -2.44 1.37
CA ALA A 82 5.33 -3.44 2.15
C ALA A 82 4.01 -2.90 2.72
N ALA A 83 4.01 -1.67 3.24
CA ALA A 83 2.81 -1.03 3.76
C ALA A 83 1.75 -0.77 2.68
N CYS A 84 2.17 -0.35 1.48
CA CYS A 84 1.27 -0.20 0.33
C CYS A 84 0.69 -1.54 -0.14
N ARG A 85 1.50 -2.61 -0.18
CA ARG A 85 1.04 -3.96 -0.55
C ARG A 85 0.01 -4.51 0.44
N ARG A 86 0.30 -4.42 1.74
CA ARG A 86 -0.67 -4.79 2.80
C ARG A 86 -1.95 -3.97 2.68
N GLY A 87 -1.84 -2.66 2.49
CA GLY A 87 -3.00 -1.79 2.31
C GLY A 87 -3.85 -2.13 1.09
N ALA A 88 -3.23 -2.56 -0.02
CA ALA A 88 -3.92 -3.04 -1.20
C ALA A 88 -4.67 -4.36 -0.93
N GLN A 89 -4.02 -5.32 -0.27
CA GLN A 89 -4.64 -6.60 0.10
C GLN A 89 -5.81 -6.39 1.06
N THR A 90 -5.62 -5.64 2.15
CA THR A 90 -6.68 -5.30 3.10
C THR A 90 -7.87 -4.62 2.40
N GLY A 91 -7.60 -3.68 1.50
CA GLY A 91 -8.64 -3.00 0.74
C GLY A 91 -9.39 -3.89 -0.25
N LEU A 92 -8.78 -4.95 -0.77
CA LEU A 92 -9.45 -5.96 -1.59
C LEU A 92 -10.32 -6.88 -0.73
N THR A 93 -9.80 -7.37 0.39
CA THR A 93 -10.53 -8.24 1.32
C THR A 93 -11.76 -7.53 1.89
N GLN A 94 -11.64 -6.24 2.23
CA GLN A 94 -12.77 -5.41 2.70
C GLN A 94 -13.88 -5.18 1.68
N ARG A 95 -13.63 -5.38 0.37
CA ARG A 95 -14.69 -5.30 -0.65
C ARG A 95 -15.45 -6.61 -0.82
N GLN A 96 -14.94 -7.69 -0.22
CA GLN A 96 -15.52 -9.03 -0.28
C GLN A 96 -16.36 -9.38 0.95
N THR A 97 -16.17 -8.63 2.05
CA THR A 97 -17.06 -8.57 3.22
C THR A 97 -18.28 -7.73 2.90
#